data_AF-G0QMT7-F1
#
_entry.id   AF-G0QMT7-F1
#
_cell.length_a   1.000
_cell.length_b   1.000
_cell.length_c   1.000
_cell.angle_alpha   90.00
_cell.angle_beta   90.00
_cell.angle_gamma   90.00
#
_symmetry.space_group_name_H-M   'P 1'
#
loop_
_entity.id
_entity.type
_entity.pdbx_description
1 polymer ?
#
loop_
_entity_poly.entity_id
_entity_poly.type
_entity_poly.pdbx_seq_one_letter_code
_entity_poly.pdbx_strand_id
1 'polypeptide(L)'
;MAQTGNQEELQKMKIEQRQQAIYQRMENLEKFKYCVIDHNFNFENQEIDCRVLFSLLWSDKRPYQGHNDFIEYIKKGLFTDFDYTATPFEPPIPEYFTDLNQTEFNILNFCETSERTLAFIHPLPKSNIPLMPKQANIKEVIKVSFISNNTIILNNEVYTSGVPKGETFLVRIRQIFQKYMGFWVNINQYN
;
A
#
# COMPACT_ATOMS: atom_id res chain seq x y z
N MET A 1 18.39 -21.02 -29.65
CA MET A 1 17.23 -21.05 -28.74
C MET A 1 17.58 -21.40 -27.28
N ALA A 2 18.85 -21.42 -26.86
CA ALA A 2 19.26 -21.80 -25.49
C ALA A 2 19.76 -20.62 -24.60
N GLN A 3 19.78 -19.39 -25.11
CA GLN A 3 20.33 -18.22 -24.40
C GLN A 3 19.31 -17.46 -23.52
N THR A 4 18.02 -17.63 -23.77
CA THR A 4 16.95 -16.91 -23.05
C THR A 4 16.72 -17.43 -21.63
N GLY A 5 16.80 -18.75 -21.40
CA GLY A 5 16.56 -19.33 -20.07
C GLY A 5 17.53 -18.86 -18.98
N ASN A 6 18.80 -18.64 -19.33
CA ASN A 6 19.83 -18.21 -18.37
C ASN A 6 19.65 -16.73 -17.95
N GLN A 7 19.05 -15.89 -18.80
CA GLN A 7 18.78 -14.48 -18.46
C GLN A 7 17.57 -14.33 -17.54
N GLU A 8 16.52 -15.12 -17.76
CA GLU A 8 15.31 -15.13 -16.91
C GLU A 8 15.62 -15.64 -15.50
N GLU A 9 16.37 -16.72 -15.37
CA GLU A 9 16.81 -17.25 -14.07
C GLU A 9 17.67 -16.22 -13.31
N LEU A 10 18.60 -15.57 -14.00
CA LEU A 10 19.43 -14.53 -13.40
C LEU A 10 18.61 -13.34 -12.91
N GLN A 11 17.59 -12.91 -13.66
CA GLN A 11 16.68 -11.84 -13.22
C GLN A 11 15.87 -12.25 -12.00
N LYS A 12 15.32 -13.46 -11.99
CA LYS A 12 14.57 -14.00 -10.86
C LYS A 12 15.42 -14.01 -9.58
N MET A 13 16.64 -14.52 -9.67
CA MET A 13 17.59 -14.54 -8.55
C MET A 13 17.93 -13.13 -8.04
N LYS A 14 18.12 -12.15 -8.93
CA LYS A 14 18.36 -10.75 -8.52
C LYS A 14 17.16 -10.13 -7.80
N ILE A 15 15.94 -10.45 -8.23
CA ILE A 15 14.71 -9.98 -7.57
C ILE A 15 14.60 -10.59 -6.17
N GLU A 16 14.85 -11.89 -6.04
CA GLU A 16 14.83 -12.59 -4.74
C GLU A 16 15.89 -12.03 -3.78
N GLN A 17 17.12 -11.81 -4.25
CA GLN A 17 18.19 -11.18 -3.46
C GLN A 17 17.80 -9.79 -2.99
N ARG A 18 17.21 -8.98 -3.87
CA ARG A 18 16.71 -7.65 -3.52
C ARG A 18 15.60 -7.71 -2.48
N GLN A 19 14.65 -8.63 -2.64
CA GLN A 19 13.58 -8.84 -1.68
C GLN A 19 14.12 -9.22 -0.30
N GLN A 20 15.07 -10.16 -0.24
CA GLN A 20 15.73 -10.55 1.01
C GLN A 20 16.48 -9.38 1.66
N ALA A 21 17.22 -8.59 0.88
CA ALA A 21 17.92 -7.41 1.38
C ALA A 21 16.95 -6.37 1.98
N ILE A 22 15.77 -6.19 1.37
CA ILE A 22 14.72 -5.33 1.91
C ILE A 22 14.18 -5.91 3.22
N TYR A 23 13.82 -7.19 3.28
CA TYR A 23 13.34 -7.82 4.51
C TYR A 23 14.33 -7.70 5.68
N GLN A 24 15.64 -7.79 5.41
CA GLN A 24 16.68 -7.66 6.43
C GLN A 24 16.80 -6.23 6.99
N ARG A 25 16.51 -5.21 6.19
CA ARG A 25 16.55 -3.79 6.61
C ARG A 25 15.24 -3.32 7.23
N MET A 26 14.14 -3.98 6.87
CA MET A 26 12.83 -3.68 7.43
C MET A 26 12.78 -4.00 8.92
N GLU A 27 12.01 -3.18 9.63
CA GLU A 27 11.74 -3.44 11.04
C GLU A 27 11.08 -4.82 11.21
N ASN A 28 11.56 -5.61 12.17
CA ASN A 28 11.06 -6.98 12.41
C ASN A 28 9.55 -6.97 12.69
N LEU A 29 8.82 -7.93 12.09
CA LEU A 29 7.38 -8.11 12.28
C LEU A 29 7.01 -8.32 13.76
N GLU A 30 7.90 -8.87 14.58
CA GLU A 30 7.69 -9.05 16.02
C GLU A 30 7.45 -7.75 16.80
N LYS A 31 7.82 -6.60 16.22
CA LYS A 31 7.53 -5.29 16.83
C LYS A 31 6.10 -4.81 16.58
N PHE A 32 5.39 -5.40 15.62
CA PHE A 32 3.98 -5.16 15.43
C PHE A 32 3.22 -6.04 16.40
N LYS A 33 2.37 -5.42 17.20
CA LYS A 33 1.76 -6.08 18.36
C LYS A 33 0.69 -7.07 17.95
N TYR A 34 0.07 -6.86 16.79
CA TYR A 34 -1.08 -7.63 16.33
C TYR A 34 -0.99 -7.94 14.84
N CYS A 35 -1.28 -9.20 14.47
CA CYS A 35 -1.77 -9.51 13.13
C CYS A 35 -3.27 -9.15 13.10
N VAL A 36 -3.61 -8.14 12.31
CA VAL A 36 -4.96 -7.57 12.24
C VAL A 36 -5.79 -8.26 11.15
N ILE A 37 -5.15 -8.65 10.05
CA ILE A 37 -5.79 -9.32 8.92
C ILE A 37 -4.83 -10.41 8.43
N ASP A 38 -5.35 -11.63 8.30
CA ASP A 38 -4.76 -12.72 7.50
C ASP A 38 -5.91 -13.27 6.65
N HIS A 39 -5.93 -12.89 5.37
CA HIS A 39 -7.06 -13.20 4.50
C HIS A 39 -6.60 -13.58 3.09
N ASN A 40 -7.17 -14.67 2.58
CA ASN A 40 -7.03 -15.10 1.20
C ASN A 40 -8.27 -14.69 0.42
N PHE A 41 -8.11 -13.90 -0.63
CA PHE A 41 -9.22 -13.55 -1.52
C PHE A 41 -8.97 -14.04 -2.95
N ASN A 42 -10.06 -14.40 -3.62
CA ASN A 42 -10.12 -14.81 -5.02
C ASN A 42 -11.15 -13.91 -5.72
N PHE A 43 -10.79 -13.35 -6.87
CA PHE A 43 -11.66 -12.51 -7.67
C PHE A 43 -12.30 -13.32 -8.80
N GLU A 44 -13.36 -14.05 -8.48
CA GLU A 44 -14.20 -14.75 -9.47
C GLU A 44 -13.41 -15.68 -10.42
N ASN A 45 -12.30 -16.27 -9.96
CA ASN A 45 -11.37 -17.08 -10.75
C ASN A 45 -10.63 -16.34 -11.88
N GLN A 46 -10.53 -15.01 -11.78
CA GLN A 46 -9.64 -14.22 -12.63
C GLN A 46 -8.25 -14.17 -12.01
N GLU A 47 -7.21 -14.27 -12.84
CA GLU A 47 -5.83 -14.14 -12.38
C GLU A 47 -5.56 -12.69 -11.99
N ILE A 48 -5.56 -12.44 -10.68
CA ILE A 48 -5.08 -11.19 -10.10
C ILE A 48 -3.66 -11.43 -9.60
N ASP A 49 -2.71 -10.78 -10.25
CA ASP A 49 -1.37 -10.62 -9.73
C ASP A 49 -1.28 -9.35 -8.87
N CYS A 50 -0.13 -9.18 -8.19
CA CYS A 50 0.10 -7.98 -7.40
C CYS A 50 0.14 -6.71 -8.26
N ARG A 51 0.42 -6.81 -9.56
CA ARG A 51 0.42 -5.64 -10.44
C ARG A 51 -0.97 -5.06 -10.61
N VAL A 52 -1.95 -5.91 -10.93
CA VAL A 52 -3.36 -5.53 -11.03
C VAL A 52 -3.84 -4.96 -9.70
N LEU A 53 -3.51 -5.64 -8.59
CA LEU A 53 -3.88 -5.17 -7.26
C LEU A 53 -3.31 -3.79 -6.96
N PHE A 54 -2.03 -3.55 -7.27
CA PHE A 54 -1.42 -2.25 -7.03
C PHE A 54 -2.08 -1.15 -7.85
N SER A 55 -2.28 -1.41 -9.15
CA SER A 55 -2.93 -0.48 -10.07
C SER A 55 -4.35 -0.12 -9.60
N LEU A 56 -5.07 -1.05 -8.99
CA LEU A 56 -6.42 -0.81 -8.47
C LEU A 56 -6.40 0.00 -7.16
N LEU A 57 -5.55 -0.36 -6.21
CA LEU A 57 -5.66 0.12 -4.83
C LEU A 57 -4.83 1.37 -4.54
N TRP A 58 -3.67 1.54 -5.17
CA TRP A 58 -2.73 2.63 -4.83
C TRP A 58 -2.30 3.49 -6.03
N SER A 59 -2.67 3.13 -7.26
CA SER A 59 -2.42 4.00 -8.41
C SER A 59 -3.22 5.29 -8.31
N ASP A 60 -2.55 6.42 -8.54
CA ASP A 60 -3.14 7.74 -8.71
C ASP A 60 -3.61 8.00 -10.15
N LYS A 61 -3.39 7.05 -11.08
CA LYS A 61 -3.75 7.17 -12.51
C LYS A 61 -5.14 6.61 -12.84
N ARG A 62 -5.84 5.98 -11.89
CA ARG A 62 -7.09 5.25 -12.15
C ARG A 62 -8.27 5.82 -11.35
N PRO A 63 -9.12 6.64 -11.98
CA PRO A 63 -10.38 7.08 -11.37
C PRO A 63 -11.26 5.92 -10.96
N TYR A 64 -11.96 6.08 -9.84
CA TYR A 64 -12.84 5.05 -9.29
C TYR A 64 -14.13 5.66 -8.76
N GLN A 65 -15.28 5.22 -9.30
CA GLN A 65 -16.62 5.66 -8.90
C GLN A 65 -16.79 7.19 -8.77
N GLY A 66 -16.20 7.95 -9.70
CA GLY A 66 -16.27 9.42 -9.69
C GLY A 66 -15.25 10.14 -8.81
N HIS A 67 -14.33 9.40 -8.18
CA HIS A 67 -13.18 9.92 -7.46
C HIS A 67 -11.90 9.78 -8.28
N ASN A 68 -10.84 10.54 -7.93
CA ASN A 68 -9.59 10.55 -8.68
C ASN A 68 -8.83 9.22 -8.56
N ASP A 69 -8.91 8.57 -7.40
CA ASP A 69 -8.33 7.25 -7.16
C ASP A 69 -9.21 6.42 -6.19
N PHE A 70 -8.87 5.15 -6.02
CA PHE A 70 -9.58 4.24 -5.12
C PHE A 70 -9.47 4.68 -3.64
N ILE A 71 -8.33 5.25 -3.23
CA ILE A 71 -8.10 5.67 -1.85
C ILE A 71 -9.03 6.85 -1.52
N GLU A 72 -9.17 7.81 -2.42
CA GLU A 72 -10.10 8.93 -2.28
C GLU A 72 -11.54 8.41 -2.16
N TYR A 73 -11.95 7.42 -2.96
CA TYR A 73 -13.26 6.77 -2.81
C TYR A 73 -13.46 6.15 -1.43
N ILE A 74 -12.46 5.42 -0.90
CA ILE A 74 -12.55 4.85 0.45
C ILE A 74 -12.67 5.94 1.51
N LYS A 75 -11.80 6.95 1.47
CA LYS A 75 -11.77 8.03 2.46
C LYS A 75 -13.06 8.87 2.43
N LYS A 76 -13.41 9.43 1.27
CA LYS A 76 -14.56 10.34 1.14
C LYS A 76 -15.89 9.59 1.03
N GLY A 77 -15.93 8.51 0.26
CA GLY A 77 -17.15 7.78 -0.07
C GLY A 77 -17.61 6.84 1.05
N LEU A 78 -16.69 6.11 1.69
CA LEU A 78 -17.03 5.15 2.74
C LEU A 78 -16.83 5.68 4.16
N PHE A 79 -15.69 6.34 4.42
CA PHE A 79 -15.39 6.88 5.75
C PHE A 79 -15.89 8.29 5.98
N THR A 80 -16.46 8.93 4.95
CA THR A 80 -16.99 10.31 5.02
C THR A 80 -15.95 11.34 5.44
N ASP A 81 -14.68 11.07 5.14
CA ASP A 81 -13.59 12.03 5.31
C ASP A 81 -13.74 13.20 4.34
N PHE A 82 -13.23 14.37 4.72
CA PHE A 82 -13.28 15.56 3.88
C PHE A 82 -11.91 16.27 3.82
N ASP A 83 -11.79 17.25 2.93
CA ASP A 83 -10.55 17.97 2.63
C ASP A 83 -9.37 17.03 2.27
N TYR A 84 -9.68 15.94 1.58
CA TYR A 84 -8.69 14.96 1.13
C TYR A 84 -7.70 15.55 0.12
N THR A 85 -6.43 15.34 0.39
CA THR A 85 -5.31 15.64 -0.49
C THR A 85 -4.31 14.49 -0.48
N ALA A 86 -3.66 14.25 -1.61
CA ALA A 86 -2.63 13.23 -1.76
C ALA A 86 -1.47 13.78 -2.59
N THR A 87 -0.24 13.57 -2.15
CA THR A 87 0.94 13.79 -3.00
C THR A 87 1.09 12.62 -3.97
N PRO A 88 1.77 12.81 -5.11
CA PRO A 88 2.25 11.68 -5.89
C PRO A 88 3.28 10.87 -5.07
N PHE A 89 3.54 9.65 -5.55
CA PHE A 89 4.62 8.82 -5.04
C PHE A 89 5.99 9.38 -5.45
N GLU A 90 6.89 9.51 -4.48
CA GLU A 90 8.25 9.99 -4.69
C GLU A 90 9.29 9.04 -4.07
N PRO A 91 10.26 8.53 -4.86
CA PRO A 91 10.28 8.55 -6.33
C PRO A 91 9.06 7.83 -6.95
N PRO A 92 8.72 8.10 -8.22
CA PRO A 92 7.53 7.51 -8.84
C PRO A 92 7.59 5.98 -8.89
N ILE A 93 6.43 5.34 -8.71
CA ILE A 93 6.27 3.91 -8.90
C ILE A 93 6.45 3.58 -10.40
N PRO A 94 7.11 2.45 -10.76
CA PRO A 94 7.31 2.10 -12.16
C PRO A 94 5.98 2.04 -12.90
N GLU A 95 5.93 2.60 -14.10
CA GLU A 95 4.67 2.72 -14.86
C GLU A 95 4.00 1.38 -15.12
N TYR A 96 4.80 0.31 -15.22
CA TYR A 96 4.32 -1.06 -15.25
C TYR A 96 3.27 -1.38 -14.16
N PHE A 97 3.42 -0.87 -12.94
CA PHE A 97 2.48 -1.12 -11.84
C PHE A 97 1.32 -0.12 -11.76
N THR A 98 1.44 1.06 -12.38
CA THR A 98 0.41 2.11 -12.30
C THR A 98 -0.49 2.15 -13.54
N ASP A 99 0.02 1.74 -14.70
CA ASP A 99 -0.66 1.65 -15.99
C ASP A 99 -0.64 0.21 -16.53
N LEU A 100 -1.81 -0.40 -16.64
CA LEU A 100 -1.96 -1.79 -17.11
C LEU A 100 -1.67 -1.97 -18.60
N ASN A 101 -1.56 -0.89 -19.38
CA ASN A 101 -1.19 -0.96 -20.79
C ASN A 101 0.32 -1.12 -21.01
N GLN A 102 1.14 -0.87 -19.98
CA GLN A 102 2.59 -1.01 -20.09
C GLN A 102 3.01 -2.48 -20.11
N THR A 103 3.97 -2.84 -20.97
CA THR A 103 4.47 -4.21 -21.08
C THR A 103 5.89 -4.38 -20.58
N GLU A 104 6.66 -3.28 -20.52
CA GLU A 104 8.05 -3.31 -20.07
C GLU A 104 8.14 -3.30 -18.55
N PHE A 105 8.87 -4.27 -18.01
CA PHE A 105 9.05 -4.44 -16.58
C PHE A 105 10.54 -4.44 -16.23
N ASN A 106 11.00 -3.47 -15.46
CA ASN A 106 12.33 -3.50 -14.87
C ASN A 106 12.33 -3.05 -13.40
N ILE A 107 11.96 -3.99 -12.53
CA ILE A 107 12.00 -3.82 -11.07
C ILE A 107 13.40 -3.58 -10.51
N LEU A 108 14.46 -4.01 -11.20
CA LEU A 108 15.83 -3.85 -10.70
C LEU A 108 16.25 -2.38 -10.68
N ASN A 109 15.67 -1.56 -11.56
CA ASN A 109 15.93 -0.12 -11.63
C ASN A 109 15.03 0.71 -10.71
N PHE A 110 14.00 0.11 -10.11
CA PHE A 110 13.15 0.81 -9.17
C PHE A 110 13.96 1.23 -7.93
N CYS A 111 13.63 2.37 -7.32
CA CYS A 111 14.22 2.75 -6.04
C CYS A 111 13.81 1.75 -4.95
N GLU A 112 14.59 1.63 -3.89
CA GLU A 112 14.27 0.72 -2.79
C GLU A 112 12.96 1.10 -2.10
N THR A 113 12.64 2.39 -2.03
CA THR A 113 11.44 2.88 -1.41
C THR A 113 10.79 3.99 -2.22
N SER A 114 9.47 4.08 -2.15
CA SER A 114 8.67 5.17 -2.72
C SER A 114 7.58 5.55 -1.73
N GLU A 115 7.36 6.85 -1.54
CA GLU A 115 6.48 7.36 -0.50
C GLU A 115 5.47 8.36 -1.05
N ARG A 116 4.24 8.32 -0.54
CA ARG A 116 3.27 9.40 -0.72
C ARG A 116 2.63 9.79 0.61
N THR A 117 2.19 11.04 0.71
CA THR A 117 1.48 11.55 1.88
C THR A 117 0.02 11.81 1.52
N LEU A 118 -0.89 11.39 2.40
CA LEU A 118 -2.29 11.77 2.40
C LEU A 118 -2.55 12.72 3.56
N ALA A 119 -3.42 13.70 3.36
CA ALA A 119 -3.98 14.50 4.43
C ALA A 119 -5.49 14.65 4.25
N PHE A 120 -6.26 14.49 5.33
CA PHE A 120 -7.72 14.61 5.33
C PHE A 120 -8.23 14.87 6.75
N ILE A 121 -9.50 15.24 6.86
CA ILE A 121 -10.18 15.45 8.13
C ILE A 121 -11.18 14.31 8.35
N HIS A 122 -11.05 13.62 9.49
CA HIS A 122 -11.92 12.52 9.88
C HIS A 122 -12.97 13.01 10.90
N PRO A 123 -14.28 12.85 10.62
CA PRO A 123 -15.31 13.17 11.59
C PRO A 123 -15.29 12.18 12.75
N LEU A 124 -15.38 12.68 13.99
CA LEU A 124 -15.40 11.84 15.18
C LEU A 124 -16.85 11.46 15.55
N PRO A 125 -17.07 10.26 16.10
CA PRO A 125 -18.37 9.87 16.62
C PRO A 125 -18.90 10.90 17.63
N LYS A 126 -20.22 11.12 17.63
CA LYS A 126 -20.85 12.02 18.59
C LYS A 126 -20.58 11.55 20.01
N SER A 127 -20.09 12.47 20.85
CA SER A 127 -19.82 12.24 22.26
C SER A 127 -20.67 13.17 23.10
N ASN A 128 -21.14 12.66 24.24
CA ASN A 128 -21.85 13.46 25.24
C ASN A 128 -20.88 14.26 26.14
N ILE A 129 -19.57 14.10 25.96
CA ILE A 129 -18.56 14.79 26.75
C ILE A 129 -18.45 16.24 26.25
N PRO A 130 -18.65 17.24 27.14
CA PRO A 130 -18.48 18.64 26.78
C PRO A 130 -17.08 18.91 26.22
N LEU A 131 -16.99 19.75 25.18
CA LEU A 131 -15.73 20.19 24.56
C LEU A 131 -14.90 19.07 23.88
N MET A 132 -15.48 17.89 23.69
CA MET A 132 -14.86 16.86 22.85
C MET A 132 -14.73 17.38 21.41
N PRO A 133 -13.56 17.24 20.77
CA PRO A 133 -13.42 17.53 19.35
C PRO A 133 -14.43 16.74 18.53
N LYS A 134 -14.93 17.35 17.46
CA LYS A 134 -15.87 16.73 16.53
C LYS A 134 -15.19 16.12 15.31
N GLN A 135 -13.89 16.39 15.14
CA GLN A 135 -13.10 15.95 14.02
C GLN A 135 -11.63 15.83 14.43
N ALA A 136 -10.87 15.05 13.68
CA ALA A 136 -9.43 14.92 13.79
C ALA A 136 -8.77 15.23 12.45
N ASN A 137 -7.62 15.89 12.47
CA ASN A 137 -6.81 16.03 11.27
C ASN A 137 -5.88 14.83 11.17
N ILE A 138 -5.93 14.13 10.04
CA ILE A 138 -5.17 12.92 9.80
C ILE A 138 -4.13 13.18 8.72
N LYS A 139 -2.90 12.73 8.98
CA LYS A 139 -1.85 12.61 7.97
C LYS A 139 -1.43 11.15 7.89
N GLU A 140 -1.51 10.56 6.70
CA GLU A 140 -1.04 9.21 6.43
C GLU A 140 0.20 9.25 5.53
N VAL A 141 1.25 8.52 5.89
CA VAL A 141 2.44 8.36 5.05
C VAL A 141 2.48 6.92 4.57
N ILE A 142 2.25 6.71 3.28
CA ILE A 142 2.25 5.40 2.63
C ILE A 142 3.59 5.19 1.96
N LYS A 143 4.33 4.18 2.42
CA LYS A 143 5.64 3.79 1.93
C LYS A 143 5.60 2.42 1.26
N VAL A 144 5.86 2.37 -0.04
CA VAL A 144 6.14 1.15 -0.79
C VAL A 144 7.59 0.75 -0.54
N SER A 145 7.79 -0.33 0.21
CA SER A 145 9.12 -0.90 0.48
C SER A 145 9.53 -1.97 -0.52
N PHE A 146 8.56 -2.61 -1.17
CA PHE A 146 8.82 -3.59 -2.23
C PHE A 146 7.58 -3.76 -3.10
N ILE A 147 7.78 -3.96 -4.40
CA ILE A 147 6.72 -4.23 -5.36
C ILE A 147 7.22 -5.13 -6.48
N SER A 148 6.55 -6.26 -6.69
CA SER A 148 6.77 -7.21 -7.78
C SER A 148 5.43 -7.79 -8.24
N ASN A 149 5.40 -8.61 -9.29
CA ASN A 149 4.18 -9.34 -9.70
C ASN A 149 3.64 -10.28 -8.61
N ASN A 150 4.51 -10.72 -7.68
CA ASN A 150 4.17 -11.72 -6.68
C ASN A 150 4.06 -11.16 -5.27
N THR A 151 4.59 -9.97 -5.00
CA THR A 151 4.63 -9.42 -3.65
C THR A 151 4.58 -7.91 -3.64
N ILE A 152 3.76 -7.34 -2.77
CA ILE A 152 3.77 -5.92 -2.39
C ILE A 152 4.02 -5.83 -0.90
N ILE A 153 4.88 -4.90 -0.49
CA ILE A 153 5.11 -4.56 0.90
C ILE A 153 4.92 -3.06 1.07
N LEU A 154 3.92 -2.71 1.87
CA LEU A 154 3.53 -1.34 2.18
C LEU A 154 3.63 -1.11 3.69
N ASN A 155 4.11 0.06 4.08
CA ASN A 155 3.97 0.56 5.44
C ASN A 155 3.15 1.84 5.40
N ASN A 156 2.14 1.92 6.25
CA ASN A 156 1.34 3.12 6.46
C ASN A 156 1.62 3.64 7.87
N GLU A 157 2.04 4.89 7.99
CA GLU A 157 2.13 5.59 9.27
C GLU A 157 1.03 6.63 9.35
N VAL A 158 0.20 6.53 10.39
CA VAL A 158 -0.93 7.41 10.62
C VAL A 158 -0.62 8.33 11.80
N TYR A 159 -0.68 9.63 11.53
CA TYR A 159 -0.50 10.72 12.48
C TYR A 159 -1.85 11.42 12.68
N THR A 160 -2.25 11.56 13.95
CA THR A 160 -3.55 12.14 14.32
C THR A 160 -3.33 13.41 15.13
N SER A 161 -3.97 14.51 14.75
CA SER A 161 -3.94 15.77 15.51
C SER A 161 -5.35 16.35 15.68
N GLY A 162 -5.47 17.36 16.55
CA GLY A 162 -6.77 17.96 16.88
C GLY A 162 -7.61 17.16 17.89
N VAL A 163 -7.05 16.09 18.47
CA VAL A 163 -7.67 15.30 19.55
C VAL A 163 -6.75 15.18 20.76
N PRO A 164 -7.29 15.05 21.99
CA PRO A 164 -6.48 14.85 23.18
C PRO A 164 -5.48 13.70 23.00
N LYS A 165 -4.20 13.99 23.26
CA LYS A 165 -3.08 13.04 23.12
C LYS A 165 -2.82 12.50 21.72
N GLY A 166 -3.50 12.97 20.66
CA GLY A 166 -3.30 12.47 19.30
C GLY A 166 -1.85 12.53 18.83
N GLU A 167 -1.13 13.60 19.20
CA GLU A 167 0.26 13.83 18.80
C GLU A 167 1.28 13.02 19.63
N THR A 168 0.83 12.30 20.66
CA THR A 168 1.72 11.55 21.56
C THR A 168 2.00 10.13 21.09
N PHE A 169 1.28 9.67 20.06
CA PHE A 169 1.47 8.36 19.47
C PHE A 169 1.29 8.44 17.95
N LEU A 170 1.75 7.39 17.28
CA LEU A 170 1.47 7.15 15.87
C LEU A 170 1.01 5.70 15.72
N VAL A 171 0.22 5.44 14.69
CA VAL A 171 -0.19 4.07 14.34
C VAL A 171 0.63 3.63 13.15
N ARG A 172 1.30 2.49 13.24
CA ARG A 172 2.02 1.88 12.10
C ARG A 172 1.25 0.66 11.64
N ILE A 173 1.01 0.58 10.34
CA ILE A 173 0.37 -0.58 9.74
C ILE A 173 1.29 -1.09 8.64
N ARG A 174 1.70 -2.35 8.72
CA ARG A 174 2.38 -3.01 7.60
C ARG A 174 1.42 -3.92 6.88
N GLN A 175 1.33 -3.77 5.56
CA GLN A 175 0.55 -4.64 4.70
C GLN A 175 1.50 -5.40 3.76
N ILE A 176 1.36 -6.71 3.74
CA ILE A 176 2.10 -7.61 2.85
C ILE A 176 1.08 -8.36 2.00
N PHE A 177 1.15 -8.15 0.70
CA PHE A 177 0.36 -8.89 -0.27
C PHE A 177 1.26 -9.89 -0.94
N GLN A 178 0.85 -11.15 -0.99
CA GLN A 178 1.61 -12.22 -1.65
C GLN A 178 0.68 -13.02 -2.54
N LYS A 179 1.07 -13.20 -3.81
CA LYS A 179 0.38 -14.13 -4.72
C LYS A 179 0.49 -15.53 -4.13
N TYR A 180 -0.65 -16.17 -3.92
CA TYR A 180 -0.77 -17.51 -3.36
C TYR A 180 -1.53 -18.39 -4.36
N MET A 181 -0.92 -19.51 -4.77
CA MET A 181 -1.55 -20.57 -5.58
C MET A 181 -2.58 -20.12 -6.63
N GLY A 182 -2.13 -19.78 -7.85
CA GLY A 182 -3.03 -19.44 -8.96
C GLY A 182 -3.70 -18.08 -8.78
N PHE A 183 -5.01 -18.09 -8.47
CA PHE A 183 -5.91 -16.92 -8.47
C PHE A 183 -6.03 -16.20 -7.12
N TRP A 184 -5.25 -16.58 -6.11
CA TRP A 184 -5.40 -16.05 -4.76
C TRP A 184 -4.30 -15.05 -4.43
N VAL A 185 -4.68 -14.03 -3.65
CA VAL A 185 -3.72 -13.15 -2.99
C VAL A 185 -3.98 -13.24 -1.50
N ASN A 186 -2.91 -13.51 -0.75
CA ASN A 186 -2.92 -13.44 0.71
C ASN A 186 -2.57 -12.02 1.14
N ILE A 187 -3.36 -11.47 2.05
CA ILE A 187 -3.12 -10.19 2.72
C ILE A 187 -2.76 -10.48 4.16
N ASN A 188 -1.55 -10.06 4.57
CA ASN A 188 -1.19 -9.95 5.97
C ASN A 188 -1.13 -8.47 6.36
N GLN A 189 -1.85 -8.09 7.39
CA GLN A 189 -1.80 -6.75 7.97
C GLN A 189 -1.34 -6.82 9.42
N TYR A 190 -0.33 -6.04 9.77
CA TYR A 190 0.22 -5.95 11.13
C TYR A 190 0.11 -4.53 11.67
N ASN A 191 -0.22 -4.40 12.97
CA ASN A 191 -0.25 -3.14 13.73
C ASN A 191 0.51 -3.31 15.05
#